data_AF-B9DWC8-F1
#
_entry.id   AF-B9DWC8-F1
#
_cell.length_a   1.000
_cell.length_b   1.000
_cell.length_c   1.000
_cell.angle_alpha   90.00
_cell.angle_beta   90.00
_cell.angle_gamma   90.00
#
_symmetry.space_group_name_H-M   'P 1'
#
loop_
_entity.id
_entity.type
_entity.pdbx_description
1 polymer ?
#
loop_
_entity_poly.entity_id
_entity_poly.type
_entity_poly.pdbx_seq_one_letter_code
_entity_poly.pdbx_strand_id
1 'polypeptide(L)'
;MSDAFADVAKMKKIKEDIKAHEGQLVELTLENGRKREKNKIGRLIEVYSSLFIIEYNDNVDQPGGYNNTYVESYTYSDILTEKTLIRYLD
;
A
#
# COMPACT_ATOMS: atom_id res chain seq x y z
N MET A 1 -10.20 -0.37 21.97
CA MET A 1 -8.96 0.35 22.32
C MET A 1 -7.84 -0.63 22.10
N SER A 2 -6.92 -0.38 21.15
CA SER A 2 -5.78 -1.27 20.92
C SER A 2 -4.84 -1.19 22.12
N ASP A 3 -4.28 -2.33 22.51
CA ASP A 3 -3.21 -2.39 23.51
C ASP A 3 -1.93 -1.83 22.87
N ALA A 4 -1.26 -0.88 23.53
CA ALA A 4 -0.05 -0.25 23.01
C ALA A 4 1.04 -1.28 22.67
N PHE A 5 1.09 -2.40 23.40
CA PHE A 5 2.02 -3.49 23.11
C PHE A 5 1.65 -4.26 21.83
N ALA A 6 0.36 -4.40 21.54
CA ALA A 6 -0.11 -5.00 20.30
C ALA A 6 0.23 -4.12 19.09
N ASP A 7 0.16 -2.80 19.23
CA ASP A 7 0.47 -1.86 18.15
C ASP A 7 1.98 -1.84 17.81
N VAL A 8 2.87 -2.01 18.80
CA VAL A 8 4.32 -2.17 18.54
C VAL A 8 4.61 -3.45 17.75
N ALA A 9 3.98 -4.56 18.14
CA ALA A 9 4.15 -5.84 17.44
C ALA A 9 3.60 -5.77 16.00
N LYS A 10 2.43 -5.17 15.82
CA LYS A 10 1.84 -4.92 14.49
C LYS A 10 2.73 -4.03 13.63
N MET A 11 3.22 -2.91 14.17
CA MET A 11 4.11 -2.00 13.45
C MET A 11 5.39 -2.70 13.00
N LYS A 12 6.00 -3.51 13.87
CA LYS A 12 7.17 -4.30 13.50
C LYS A 12 6.86 -5.24 12.33
N LYS A 13 5.75 -5.98 12.42
CA LYS A 13 5.34 -6.91 11.37
C LYS A 13 5.03 -6.19 10.04
N ILE A 14 4.33 -5.06 10.06
CA ILE A 14 4.06 -4.26 8.86
C ILE A 14 5.37 -3.86 8.17
N LYS A 15 6.38 -3.40 8.93
CA LYS A 15 7.68 -3.03 8.37
C LYS A 15 8.42 -4.22 7.76
N GLU A 16 8.38 -5.39 8.41
CA GLU A 16 8.99 -6.62 7.92
C GLU A 16 8.31 -7.10 6.64
N ASP A 17 6.97 -7.15 6.63
CA ASP A 17 6.18 -7.57 5.48
C ASP A 17 6.42 -6.64 4.28
N ILE A 18 6.35 -5.32 4.45
CA ILE A 18 6.60 -4.37 3.35
C ILE A 18 8.01 -4.54 2.78
N LYS A 19 9.02 -4.67 3.65
CA LYS A 19 10.40 -4.87 3.19
C LYS A 19 10.57 -6.19 2.45
N ALA A 20 9.88 -7.25 2.86
CA ALA A 20 9.96 -8.56 2.21
C ALA A 20 9.34 -8.57 0.81
N HIS A 21 8.39 -7.65 0.53
CA HIS A 21 7.66 -7.57 -0.74
C HIS A 21 8.16 -6.42 -1.63
N GLU A 22 9.33 -5.85 -1.35
CA GLU A 22 9.94 -4.83 -2.20
C GLU A 22 10.15 -5.37 -3.63
N GLY A 23 9.68 -4.62 -4.62
CA GLY A 23 9.68 -4.98 -6.03
C GLY A 23 8.45 -5.77 -6.51
N GLN A 24 7.56 -6.20 -5.62
CA GLN A 24 6.36 -6.98 -5.94
C GLN A 24 5.11 -6.11 -6.13
N LEU A 25 4.05 -6.72 -6.68
CA LEU A 25 2.75 -6.06 -6.83
C LEU A 25 1.97 -6.11 -5.52
N VAL A 26 1.33 -4.99 -5.21
CA VAL A 26 0.50 -4.82 -4.03
C VAL A 26 -0.83 -4.17 -4.42
N GLU A 27 -1.90 -4.63 -3.81
CA GLU A 27 -3.22 -4.02 -3.89
C GLU A 27 -3.42 -3.12 -2.67
N LEU A 28 -3.68 -1.84 -2.90
CA LEU A 28 -4.03 -0.87 -1.87
C LEU A 28 -5.51 -0.50 -1.97
N THR A 29 -6.18 -0.49 -0.81
CA THR A 29 -7.55 0.02 -0.66
C THR A 29 -7.53 1.19 0.30
N LEU A 30 -7.98 2.36 -0.16
CA LEU A 30 -8.21 3.52 0.69
C LEU A 30 -9.54 3.33 1.46
N GLU A 31 -9.50 3.53 2.78
CA GLU A 31 -10.68 3.40 3.62
C GLU A 31 -11.60 4.64 3.48
N ASN A 32 -12.50 4.60 2.50
CA ASN A 32 -13.45 5.68 2.21
C ASN A 32 -14.87 5.36 2.71
N GLY A 33 -15.01 4.43 3.66
CA GLY A 33 -16.30 3.97 4.21
C GLY A 33 -16.78 2.62 3.63
N ARG A 34 -18.10 2.39 3.66
CA ARG A 34 -18.72 1.05 3.46
C ARG A 34 -18.54 0.44 2.06
N LYS A 35 -18.13 1.24 1.07
CA LYS A 35 -17.90 0.79 -0.30
C LYS A 35 -16.45 1.08 -0.67
N ARG A 36 -15.64 0.01 -0.74
CA ARG A 36 -14.22 0.04 -1.13
C ARG A 36 -14.14 0.37 -2.63
N GLU A 37 -14.37 1.62 -3.00
CA GLU A 37 -14.57 2.02 -4.40
C GLU A 37 -13.28 2.28 -5.18
N LYS A 38 -12.10 2.26 -4.53
CA LYS A 38 -10.83 2.53 -5.20
C LYS A 38 -9.74 1.58 -4.72
N ASN A 39 -9.82 0.33 -5.16
CA ASN A 39 -8.67 -0.57 -5.11
C ASN A 39 -7.71 -0.15 -6.23
N LYS A 40 -6.44 -0.02 -5.89
CA LYS A 40 -5.37 0.25 -6.86
C LYS A 40 -4.34 -0.85 -6.75
N ILE A 41 -3.93 -1.40 -7.89
CA ILE A 41 -2.79 -2.32 -7.95
C ILE A 41 -1.58 -1.51 -8.40
N GLY A 42 -0.52 -1.55 -7.60
CA GLY A 42 0.72 -0.88 -7.89
C GLY A 42 1.91 -1.75 -7.55
N ARG A 43 3.11 -1.33 -7.96
CA ARG A 43 4.37 -1.99 -7.63
C ARG A 43 5.03 -1.29 -6.47
N LEU A 44 5.40 -2.03 -5.43
CA LEU A 44 6.20 -1.51 -4.34
C LEU A 44 7.64 -1.30 -4.83
N ILE A 45 8.04 -0.06 -5.12
CA ILE A 45 9.31 0.23 -5.80
C ILE A 45 10.45 0.63 -4.86
N GLU A 46 10.14 1.27 -3.73
CA GLU A 46 11.16 1.71 -2.77
C GLU A 46 10.65 1.59 -1.34
N VAL A 47 11.49 1.08 -0.43
CA VAL A 47 11.17 0.95 1.00
C VAL A 47 12.18 1.72 1.86
N TYR A 48 11.70 2.73 2.58
CA TYR A 48 12.49 3.55 3.50
C TYR A 48 12.15 3.27 4.96
N SER A 49 12.93 3.83 5.90
CA SER A 49 12.72 3.63 7.33
C SER A 49 11.40 4.19 7.87
N SER A 50 10.86 5.24 7.23
CA SER A 50 9.67 5.98 7.64
C SER A 50 8.46 5.83 6.70
N LEU A 51 8.70 5.49 5.43
CA LEU A 51 7.68 5.40 4.38
C LEU A 51 8.07 4.38 3.31
N PHE A 52 7.16 4.10 2.41
CA PHE A 52 7.39 3.30 1.21
C PHE A 52 6.70 3.94 0.01
N ILE A 53 7.17 3.63 -1.20
CA ILE A 53 6.71 4.22 -2.45
C ILE A 53 6.12 3.13 -3.34
N ILE A 54 4.93 3.40 -3.85
CA ILE A 54 4.26 2.55 -4.82
C ILE A 54 4.11 3.29 -6.14
N GLU A 55 4.51 2.62 -7.20
CA GLU A 55 4.26 3.04 -8.58
C GLU A 55 2.94 2.45 -9.05
N TYR A 56 2.07 3.31 -9.56
CA TYR A 56 0.82 2.95 -10.19
C TYR A 56 0.87 3.19 -11.69
N ASN A 57 0.23 2.30 -12.43
CA ASN A 57 -0.02 2.45 -13.84
C ASN A 57 -1.53 2.63 -14.03
N ASP A 58 -1.98 3.86 -14.24
CA ASP A 58 -3.36 4.10 -14.71
C ASP A 58 -3.41 3.69 -16.18
N ASN A 59 -4.41 2.86 -16.54
CA ASN A 59 -4.77 2.39 -17.89
C ASN A 59 -4.11 1.09 -18.40
N VAL A 60 -4.38 -0.06 -17.76
CA VAL A 60 -4.11 -1.36 -18.42
C VAL A 60 -5.27 -1.79 -19.35
N ASP A 61 -6.48 -1.21 -19.20
CA ASP A 61 -7.69 -1.74 -19.84
C ASP A 61 -8.34 -0.85 -20.93
N GLN A 62 -7.74 0.27 -21.34
CA GLN A 62 -8.32 1.14 -22.39
C GLN A 62 -7.42 1.26 -23.63
N PRO A 63 -7.86 0.80 -24.82
CA PRO A 63 -7.11 0.99 -26.05
C PRO A 63 -7.02 2.49 -26.40
N GLY A 64 -5.79 3.02 -26.43
CA GLY A 64 -5.51 4.44 -26.65
C GLY A 64 -5.39 5.28 -25.38
N GLY A 65 -5.48 4.67 -24.19
CA GLY A 65 -5.19 5.32 -22.91
C GLY A 65 -3.71 5.71 -22.82
N TYR A 66 -3.43 6.92 -22.33
CA TYR A 66 -2.06 7.32 -22.01
C TYR A 66 -1.59 6.50 -20.81
N ASN A 67 -0.43 5.84 -20.93
CA ASN A 67 0.25 5.19 -19.80
C ASN A 67 0.68 6.26 -18.81
N ASN A 68 -0.20 6.59 -17.86
CA ASN A 68 0.11 7.58 -16.85
C ASN A 68 0.67 6.83 -15.64
N THR A 69 1.99 6.81 -15.58
CA THR A 69 2.72 6.29 -14.43
C THR A 69 2.81 7.39 -13.38
N TYR A 70 2.34 7.11 -12.18
CA TYR A 70 2.51 8.03 -11.06
C TYR A 70 2.93 7.26 -9.82
N VAL A 71 3.65 7.94 -8.93
CA VAL A 71 4.11 7.36 -7.67
C VAL A 71 3.35 7.99 -6.52
N GLU A 72 2.96 7.20 -5.54
CA GLU A 72 2.45 7.68 -4.26
C GLU A 72 3.30 7.10 -3.13
N SER A 73 3.50 7.91 -2.09
CA SER A 73 4.19 7.47 -0.88
C SER A 73 3.18 7.24 0.25
N TYR A 74 3.46 6.23 1.05
CA TYR A 74 2.62 5.82 2.17
C TYR A 74 3.48 5.63 3.41
N THR A 75 2.94 5.97 4.57
CA THR A 75 3.62 5.72 5.85
C THR A 75 3.16 4.40 6.45
N TYR A 76 4.01 3.77 7.26
CA TYR A 76 3.62 2.58 8.03
C TYR A 76 2.44 2.86 8.98
N SER A 77 2.27 4.11 9.41
CA SER A 77 1.16 4.55 10.24
C SER A 77 -0.18 4.52 9.49
N ASP A 78 -0.19 4.76 8.18
CA ASP A 78 -1.42 4.67 7.37
C ASP A 78 -1.95 3.22 7.34
N ILE A 79 -1.04 2.23 7.34
CA ILE A 79 -1.39 0.82 7.41
C ILE A 79 -1.77 0.41 8.85
N LEU A 80 -1.00 0.87 9.85
CA LEU A 80 -1.27 0.55 11.25
C LEU A 80 -2.64 1.07 11.71
N THR A 81 -3.04 2.25 11.25
CA THR A 81 -4.32 2.88 11.59
C THR A 81 -5.46 2.51 10.66
N GLU A 82 -5.23 1.55 9.75
CA GLU A 82 -6.21 1.00 8.78
C GLU A 82 -6.79 2.02 7.78
N LYS A 83 -6.32 3.27 7.79
CA LYS A 83 -6.64 4.31 6.80
C LYS A 83 -6.36 3.82 5.37
N THR A 84 -5.33 3.00 5.20
CA THR A 84 -5.05 2.27 3.96
C THR A 84 -4.85 0.79 4.28
N LEU A 85 -5.53 -0.08 3.54
CA LEU A 85 -5.34 -1.52 3.62
C LEU A 85 -4.39 -1.95 2.51
N ILE A 86 -3.41 -2.80 2.84
CA ILE A 86 -2.46 -3.36 1.88
C ILE A 86 -2.63 -4.87 1.79
N ARG A 87 -2.60 -5.39 0.57
CA ARG A 87 -2.54 -6.81 0.25
C ARG A 87 -1.36 -7.06 -0.68
N TYR A 88 -0.48 -7.96 -0.27
CA TYR A 88 0.63 -8.41 -1.11
C TYR A 88 0.13 -9.47 -2.10
N LEU A 89 0.51 -9.33 -3.37
CA LEU A 89 0.14 -10.27 -4.43
C LEU A 89 1.36 -11.16 -4.74
N ASP A 90 1.12 -12.48 -4.84
CA ASP A 90 2.16 -13.49 -5.13
C ASP A 90 2.70 -13.40 -6.56
#